data_AF-A0AAV6GCF0-F1
#
_entry.id   AF-A0AAV6GCF0-F1
#
_cell.length_a   1.000
_cell.length_b   1.000
_cell.length_c   1.000
_cell.angle_alpha   90.00
_cell.angle_beta   90.00
_cell.angle_gamma   90.00
#
_symmetry.space_group_name_H-M   'P 1'
#
loop_
_entity.id
_entity.type
_entity.pdbx_description
1 polymer ?
#
loop_
_entity_poly.entity_id
_entity_poly.type
_entity_poly.pdbx_seq_one_letter_code
_entity_poly.pdbx_strand_id
1 'polypeptide(L)'
;MHSVMKNQSDRRDAMLLFVGYTLCLVTPLLASPVFDPCHKYTTLDEPWRATNYTDNFNHCDSRVSWDGWYRLLYHGQTIRMPEECLRRSGCGTAGQLWMNGTHPQLQDGIVTRKICKALAWRGCCFDRGPPIQVKACPGNYYVYQFVQPNGCNYAYCADVNTISTNISPTSATVHTSTVSTNPCGDIHCTEDEVCGEVYGIYGCLCKSHHQPIPESFGLVATCHNSSCWISLSRCLLFEAGFPAQVLHLNDPGCTGTVLEGQVKFHFNNDDQKCGTVLRVNKTHFIYENSIQGTADSAEGSSPSMGLPLRCTSTAAFTFALWWATAASRTVTVSISTKPADLQTTKIISLFVVGHYSLLGIQMC
;
A
#
# COMPACT_ATOMS: atom_id res chain seq x y z
N MET A 1 68.24 46.85 33.24
CA MET A 1 67.30 47.62 32.39
C MET A 1 66.24 46.67 31.87
N HIS A 2 64.99 47.08 32.01
CA HIS A 2 63.73 46.45 31.57
C HIS A 2 63.77 45.67 30.24
N SER A 3 63.03 44.55 30.18
CA SER A 3 61.70 44.42 29.52
C SER A 3 61.50 42.99 28.96
N VAL A 4 60.68 42.12 29.56
CA VAL A 4 59.23 41.83 29.33
C VAL A 4 59.04 40.41 28.74
N MET A 5 57.94 39.79 29.18
CA MET A 5 57.63 38.36 29.27
C MET A 5 56.97 37.70 28.04
N LYS A 6 57.07 36.34 28.03
CA LYS A 6 56.13 35.29 27.56
C LYS A 6 56.00 35.11 26.03
N ASN A 7 55.81 33.92 25.46
CA ASN A 7 55.31 32.64 25.96
C ASN A 7 55.83 31.47 25.09
N GLN A 8 55.84 30.28 25.68
CA GLN A 8 56.27 28.98 25.14
C GLN A 8 55.37 28.41 24.02
N SER A 9 55.98 27.68 23.08
CA SER A 9 55.35 26.51 22.43
C SER A 9 56.41 25.55 21.87
N ASP A 10 56.20 24.26 22.14
CA ASP A 10 56.21 23.17 21.15
C ASP A 10 57.22 22.00 21.29
N ARG A 11 56.67 20.82 20.96
CA ARG A 11 57.23 19.50 20.60
C ARG A 11 57.44 18.43 21.68
N ARG A 12 56.53 17.45 21.64
CA ARG A 12 56.78 16.03 21.98
C ARG A 12 56.52 15.19 20.74
N ASP A 13 57.54 14.43 20.31
CA ASP A 13 57.44 13.40 19.27
C ASP A 13 56.79 12.13 19.86
N ALA A 14 55.84 11.54 19.13
CA ALA A 14 55.18 10.28 19.45
C ALA A 14 55.36 9.26 18.32
N MET A 15 55.71 8.05 18.75
CA MET A 15 56.09 6.85 18.00
C MET A 15 54.97 6.32 17.10
N LEU A 16 55.33 5.94 15.87
CA LEU A 16 54.45 5.34 14.85
C LEU A 16 53.95 3.96 15.27
N LEU A 17 52.62 3.77 15.27
CA LEU A 17 51.95 2.49 15.19
C LEU A 17 51.02 2.52 13.97
N PHE A 18 51.33 1.70 12.95
CA PHE A 18 50.47 1.49 11.79
C PHE A 18 49.24 0.68 12.22
N VAL A 19 48.10 1.35 12.34
CA VAL A 19 46.78 0.69 12.37
C VAL A 19 46.20 0.84 10.97
N GLY A 20 46.18 -0.26 10.21
CA GLY A 20 45.51 -0.31 8.93
C GLY A 20 44.02 -0.01 9.12
N TYR A 21 43.57 1.13 8.61
CA TYR A 21 42.15 1.39 8.42
C TYR A 21 41.67 0.51 7.26
N THR A 22 41.22 -0.71 7.53
CA THR A 22 40.23 -1.31 6.64
C THR A 22 38.97 -0.48 6.85
N LEU A 23 38.70 0.43 5.91
CA LEU A 23 37.48 1.21 5.86
C LEU A 23 36.33 0.21 5.67
N CYS A 24 35.80 -0.33 6.77
CA CYS A 24 34.56 -1.10 6.74
C CYS A 24 33.45 -0.07 6.52
N LEU A 25 33.26 0.31 5.25
CA LEU A 25 32.04 0.95 4.80
C LEU A 25 30.92 -0.06 5.05
N VAL A 26 30.38 -0.08 6.26
CA VAL A 26 29.03 -0.57 6.47
C VAL A 26 28.14 0.52 5.88
N THR A 27 28.06 0.53 4.54
CA THR A 27 26.91 1.13 3.88
C THR A 27 25.71 0.47 4.55
N PRO A 28 24.78 1.21 5.18
CA PRO A 28 23.51 0.62 5.49
C PRO A 28 23.03 0.02 4.17
N LEU A 29 22.72 -1.28 4.18
CA LEU A 29 21.94 -1.85 3.10
C LEU A 29 20.65 -1.04 3.17
N LEU A 30 20.57 0.04 2.38
CA LEU A 30 19.29 0.57 1.96
C LEU A 30 18.64 -0.68 1.41
N ALA A 31 17.71 -1.25 2.17
CA ALA A 31 16.72 -2.11 1.60
C ALA A 31 16.17 -1.26 0.48
N SER A 32 16.57 -1.58 -0.75
CA SER A 32 15.97 -1.01 -1.95
C SER A 32 14.48 -1.01 -1.67
N PRO A 33 13.72 0.09 -1.93
CA PRO A 33 12.28 0.06 -1.78
C PRO A 33 11.82 -1.26 -2.40
N VAL A 34 11.26 -2.14 -1.57
CA VAL A 34 10.95 -3.51 -1.99
C VAL A 34 10.04 -3.30 -3.18
N PHE A 35 10.54 -3.60 -4.37
CA PHE A 35 9.82 -3.32 -5.59
C PHE A 35 8.57 -4.17 -5.54
N ASP A 36 7.45 -3.52 -5.20
CA ASP A 36 6.18 -4.20 -5.12
C ASP A 36 5.47 -4.03 -6.46
N PRO A 37 5.31 -5.11 -7.24
CA PRO A 37 4.63 -5.03 -8.52
C PRO A 37 3.16 -4.66 -8.40
N CYS A 38 2.57 -4.63 -7.19
CA CYS A 38 1.23 -4.09 -6.94
C CYS A 38 1.16 -2.57 -7.03
N HIS A 39 2.29 -1.86 -6.92
CA HIS A 39 2.32 -0.40 -7.01
C HIS A 39 2.92 0.11 -8.33
N LYS A 40 3.54 -0.77 -9.12
CA LYS A 40 4.16 -0.41 -10.41
C LYS A 40 4.00 -1.54 -11.44
N TYR A 41 3.02 -1.37 -12.32
CA TYR A 41 2.70 -2.29 -13.42
C TYR A 41 2.19 -1.54 -14.65
N THR A 42 2.19 -2.22 -15.79
CA THR A 42 1.58 -1.76 -17.04
C THR A 42 0.19 -2.38 -17.20
N THR A 43 -0.79 -1.60 -17.63
CA THR A 43 -2.15 -2.10 -17.89
C THR A 43 -2.26 -2.76 -19.26
N LEU A 44 -2.92 -3.91 -19.32
CA LEU A 44 -3.34 -4.57 -20.55
C LEU A 44 -4.86 -4.58 -20.58
N ASP A 45 -5.45 -3.58 -21.26
CA ASP A 45 -6.90 -3.37 -21.36
C ASP A 45 -7.39 -3.55 -22.81
N GLU A 46 -6.75 -4.43 -23.58
CA GLU A 46 -7.17 -4.68 -24.94
C GLU A 46 -8.34 -5.68 -24.98
N PRO A 47 -9.54 -5.29 -25.48
CA PRO A 47 -10.73 -6.14 -25.42
C PRO A 47 -10.58 -7.48 -26.15
N TRP A 48 -9.68 -7.54 -27.15
CA TRP A 48 -9.42 -8.75 -27.90
C TRP A 48 -8.85 -9.88 -27.05
N ARG A 49 -8.28 -9.60 -25.86
CA ARG A 49 -7.76 -10.64 -24.94
C ARG A 49 -8.86 -11.43 -24.24
N ALA A 50 -10.09 -10.94 -24.25
CA ALA A 50 -11.20 -11.53 -23.51
C ALA A 50 -11.63 -12.89 -24.08
N THR A 51 -12.02 -13.83 -23.21
CA THR A 51 -12.45 -15.18 -23.61
C THR A 51 -13.72 -15.19 -24.48
N ASN A 52 -14.53 -14.14 -24.44
CA ASN A 52 -15.71 -13.97 -25.30
C ASN A 52 -15.41 -13.26 -26.64
N TYR A 53 -14.17 -12.81 -26.88
CA TYR A 53 -13.80 -12.16 -28.13
C TYR A 53 -13.58 -13.21 -29.22
N THR A 54 -14.51 -13.28 -30.18
CA THR A 54 -14.54 -14.30 -31.24
C THR A 54 -14.12 -13.79 -32.62
N ASP A 55 -13.80 -12.50 -32.73
CA ASP A 55 -13.40 -11.89 -33.98
C ASP A 55 -11.87 -11.92 -34.15
N ASN A 56 -11.39 -11.81 -35.39
CA ASN A 56 -9.98 -11.58 -35.74
C ASN A 56 -8.92 -12.35 -34.90
N PHE A 57 -8.59 -13.59 -35.28
CA PHE A 57 -7.63 -14.46 -34.57
C PHE A 57 -6.14 -14.17 -34.85
N ASN A 58 -5.81 -12.96 -35.31
CA ASN A 58 -4.45 -12.60 -35.75
C ASN A 58 -3.60 -11.98 -34.63
N HIS A 59 -4.13 -11.82 -33.42
CA HIS A 59 -3.36 -11.26 -32.31
C HIS A 59 -2.36 -12.28 -31.76
N CYS A 60 -1.15 -11.79 -31.46
CA CYS A 60 -0.08 -12.62 -30.93
C CYS A 60 0.80 -11.83 -29.96
N ASP A 61 1.09 -12.43 -28.81
CA ASP A 61 1.91 -11.82 -27.76
C ASP A 61 3.41 -12.05 -27.96
N SER A 62 3.80 -12.83 -28.97
CA SER A 62 5.22 -12.99 -29.34
C SER A 62 5.86 -11.71 -29.88
N ARG A 63 5.05 -10.70 -30.28
CA ARG A 63 5.53 -9.40 -30.79
C ARG A 63 5.58 -8.30 -29.72
N VAL A 64 5.08 -8.60 -28.51
CA VAL A 64 5.10 -7.65 -27.40
C VAL A 64 6.46 -7.76 -26.71
N SER A 65 7.07 -6.60 -26.42
CA SER A 65 8.28 -6.52 -25.60
C SER A 65 7.88 -6.62 -24.13
N TRP A 66 7.81 -7.85 -23.63
CA TRP A 66 7.49 -8.14 -22.24
C TRP A 66 8.62 -7.69 -21.31
N ASP A 67 8.40 -6.61 -20.57
CA ASP A 67 9.30 -6.07 -19.55
C ASP A 67 8.50 -5.55 -18.35
N GLY A 68 8.79 -6.13 -17.18
CA GLY A 68 8.09 -5.80 -15.93
C GLY A 68 6.78 -6.54 -15.71
N TRP A 69 5.88 -5.90 -14.96
CA TRP A 69 4.66 -6.49 -14.44
C TRP A 69 3.43 -5.89 -15.11
N TYR A 70 2.41 -6.72 -15.30
CA TYR A 70 1.22 -6.36 -16.06
C TYR A 70 -0.05 -6.66 -15.27
N ARG A 71 -1.04 -5.79 -15.37
CA ARG A 71 -2.39 -6.00 -14.85
C ARG A 71 -3.35 -6.12 -16.01
N LEU A 72 -4.12 -7.21 -16.04
CA LEU A 72 -5.18 -7.39 -17.03
C LEU A 72 -6.39 -6.56 -16.61
N LEU A 73 -6.96 -5.85 -17.57
CA LEU A 73 -8.22 -5.12 -17.46
C LEU A 73 -9.14 -5.49 -18.63
N TYR A 74 -10.43 -5.26 -18.45
CA TYR A 74 -11.42 -5.33 -19.52
C TYR A 74 -12.39 -4.15 -19.39
N HIS A 75 -12.25 -3.17 -20.29
CA HIS A 75 -12.93 -1.87 -20.20
C HIS A 75 -12.73 -1.22 -18.82
N GLY A 76 -11.47 -1.17 -18.37
CA GLY A 76 -11.09 -0.62 -17.07
C GLY A 76 -11.43 -1.50 -15.84
N GLN A 77 -12.18 -2.60 -16.01
CA GLN A 77 -12.52 -3.50 -14.91
C GLN A 77 -11.43 -4.54 -14.65
N THR A 78 -11.26 -4.92 -13.38
CA THR A 78 -10.33 -5.99 -13.02
C THR A 78 -10.82 -7.32 -13.58
N ILE A 79 -9.95 -7.98 -14.33
CA ILE A 79 -10.12 -9.30 -14.87
C ILE A 79 -8.84 -10.10 -14.59
N ARG A 80 -8.92 -11.43 -14.63
CA ARG A 80 -7.75 -12.30 -14.43
C ARG A 80 -7.61 -13.29 -15.56
N MET A 81 -6.42 -13.86 -15.66
CA MET A 81 -6.14 -14.95 -16.59
C MET A 81 -7.00 -16.19 -16.23
N PRO A 82 -7.46 -17.00 -17.18
CA PRO A 82 -8.21 -18.21 -16.86
C PRO A 82 -7.34 -19.23 -16.12
N GLU A 83 -7.90 -19.86 -15.08
CA GLU A 83 -7.29 -21.00 -14.37
C GLU A 83 -7.67 -22.35 -15.01
N GLU A 84 -8.59 -22.32 -15.98
CA GLU A 84 -9.17 -23.50 -16.59
C GLU A 84 -9.02 -23.53 -18.11
N CYS A 85 -9.27 -24.72 -18.63
CA CYS A 85 -9.15 -25.01 -20.04
C CYS A 85 -10.14 -24.23 -20.90
N LEU A 86 -9.62 -23.44 -21.83
CA LEU A 86 -10.42 -22.78 -22.87
C LEU A 86 -10.68 -23.75 -24.04
N ARG A 87 -11.91 -24.26 -24.14
CA ARG A 87 -12.30 -25.25 -25.18
C ARG A 87 -12.78 -24.63 -26.48
N ARG A 88 -13.25 -23.37 -26.46
CA ARG A 88 -13.70 -22.63 -27.64
C ARG A 88 -12.60 -21.68 -28.09
N SER A 89 -12.48 -21.40 -29.38
CA SER A 89 -11.63 -20.32 -29.90
C SER A 89 -12.11 -18.96 -29.37
N GLY A 90 -11.17 -18.11 -28.95
CA GLY A 90 -11.43 -16.82 -28.30
C GLY A 90 -10.13 -16.07 -28.01
N CYS A 91 -10.21 -14.94 -27.32
CA CYS A 91 -9.04 -14.09 -27.00
C CYS A 91 -8.27 -13.57 -28.22
N GLY A 92 -8.94 -13.43 -29.37
CA GLY A 92 -8.38 -12.79 -30.57
C GLY A 92 -7.15 -13.50 -31.14
N THR A 93 -6.91 -14.75 -30.75
CA THR A 93 -5.72 -15.51 -31.11
C THR A 93 -6.07 -16.94 -31.50
N ALA A 94 -5.25 -17.54 -32.37
CA ALA A 94 -5.43 -18.93 -32.77
C ALA A 94 -5.20 -19.90 -31.58
N GLY A 95 -4.21 -19.60 -30.73
CA GLY A 95 -3.78 -20.43 -29.62
C GLY A 95 -3.83 -19.70 -28.28
N GLN A 96 -4.66 -20.18 -27.38
CA GLN A 96 -4.97 -19.49 -26.14
C GLN A 96 -4.01 -19.91 -25.04
N LEU A 97 -3.41 -18.93 -24.36
CA LEU A 97 -2.59 -19.17 -23.18
C LEU A 97 -3.46 -19.00 -21.93
N TRP A 98 -3.49 -20.03 -21.10
CA TRP A 98 -4.20 -20.05 -19.82
C TRP A 98 -3.32 -20.67 -18.72
N MET A 99 -3.66 -20.39 -17.47
CA MET A 99 -2.82 -20.72 -16.32
C MET A 99 -3.22 -22.07 -15.73
N ASN A 100 -2.26 -22.99 -15.65
CA ASN A 100 -2.48 -24.29 -15.03
C ASN A 100 -2.13 -24.22 -13.53
N GLY A 101 -3.16 -23.95 -12.74
CA GLY A 101 -3.10 -23.77 -11.28
C GLY A 101 -3.93 -22.57 -10.84
N THR A 102 -4.21 -22.48 -9.55
CA THR A 102 -5.02 -21.40 -8.97
C THR A 102 -4.22 -20.10 -8.85
N HIS A 103 -4.88 -18.94 -8.84
CA HIS A 103 -4.22 -17.70 -8.47
C HIS A 103 -3.71 -17.75 -7.00
N PRO A 104 -2.59 -17.07 -6.67
CA PRO A 104 -2.10 -16.99 -5.30
C PRO A 104 -3.05 -16.24 -4.37
N GLN A 105 -2.93 -16.46 -3.07
CA GLN A 105 -3.49 -15.60 -2.02
C GLN A 105 -2.50 -14.47 -1.70
N LEU A 106 -2.97 -13.41 -1.02
CA LEU A 106 -2.12 -12.27 -0.63
C LEU A 106 -0.85 -12.69 0.13
N GLN A 107 -0.97 -13.69 1.00
CA GLN A 107 0.12 -14.22 1.81
C GLN A 107 1.15 -15.06 1.04
N ASP A 108 0.79 -15.55 -0.16
CA ASP A 108 1.67 -16.41 -0.96
C ASP A 108 2.77 -15.61 -1.67
N GLY A 109 2.62 -14.28 -1.75
CA GLY A 109 3.58 -13.41 -2.42
C GLY A 109 3.68 -13.70 -3.93
N ILE A 110 4.90 -13.67 -4.46
CA ILE A 110 5.17 -13.96 -5.87
C ILE A 110 5.29 -15.46 -6.06
N VAL A 111 4.39 -16.05 -6.84
CA VAL A 111 4.41 -17.50 -7.17
C VAL A 111 4.63 -17.71 -8.66
N THR A 112 5.29 -18.82 -9.01
CA THR A 112 5.47 -19.23 -10.40
C THR A 112 4.34 -20.18 -10.82
N ARG A 113 3.70 -19.89 -11.96
CA ARG A 113 2.60 -20.69 -12.52
C ARG A 113 2.93 -21.21 -13.91
N LYS A 114 2.50 -22.44 -14.18
CA LYS A 114 2.69 -23.10 -15.47
C LYS A 114 1.64 -22.59 -16.45
N ILE A 115 2.04 -22.35 -17.69
CA ILE A 115 1.13 -21.93 -18.76
C ILE A 115 0.86 -23.09 -19.71
N CYS A 116 -0.41 -23.26 -20.08
CA CYS A 116 -0.87 -24.24 -21.05
C CYS A 116 -1.32 -23.53 -22.33
N LYS A 117 -1.03 -24.15 -23.48
CA LYS A 117 -1.54 -23.72 -24.78
C LYS A 117 -2.79 -24.53 -25.12
N ALA A 118 -3.88 -23.86 -25.47
CA ALA A 118 -5.09 -24.49 -25.99
C ALA A 118 -5.29 -24.11 -27.47
N LEU A 119 -5.70 -25.08 -28.28
CA LEU A 119 -6.09 -24.90 -29.68
C LEU A 119 -7.44 -25.58 -29.88
N ALA A 120 -8.39 -24.91 -30.53
CA ALA A 120 -9.73 -25.44 -30.75
C ALA A 120 -9.73 -26.85 -31.39
N TRP A 121 -8.82 -27.11 -32.34
CA TRP A 121 -8.72 -28.38 -33.08
C TRP A 121 -7.77 -29.42 -32.43
N ARG A 122 -6.90 -29.01 -31.52
CA ARG A 122 -5.90 -29.88 -30.88
C ARG A 122 -6.20 -30.21 -29.42
N GLY A 123 -7.22 -29.55 -28.88
CA GLY A 123 -7.62 -29.69 -27.50
C GLY A 123 -6.74 -28.89 -26.55
N CYS A 124 -6.86 -29.25 -25.28
CA CYS A 124 -6.36 -28.44 -24.18
C CYS A 124 -4.96 -28.83 -23.74
N CYS A 125 -4.14 -27.84 -23.40
CA CYS A 125 -2.77 -28.02 -22.93
C CYS A 125 -1.98 -29.02 -23.78
N PHE A 126 -2.15 -28.96 -25.11
CA PHE A 126 -1.43 -29.83 -26.04
C PHE A 126 0.08 -29.56 -26.02
N ASP A 127 0.47 -28.37 -25.56
CA ASP A 127 1.84 -27.93 -25.37
C ASP A 127 1.92 -26.94 -24.19
N ARG A 128 3.10 -26.79 -23.60
CA ARG A 128 3.35 -25.88 -22.48
C ARG A 128 3.92 -24.56 -22.98
N GLY A 129 3.43 -23.46 -22.42
CA GLY A 129 4.03 -22.14 -22.55
C GLY A 129 5.20 -21.94 -21.56
N PRO A 130 5.97 -20.86 -21.71
CA PRO A 130 6.91 -20.45 -20.67
C PRO A 130 6.15 -20.18 -19.36
N PRO A 131 6.67 -20.61 -18.20
CA PRO A 131 6.06 -20.28 -16.92
C PRO A 131 6.10 -18.78 -16.67
N ILE A 132 5.14 -18.27 -15.91
CA ILE A 132 5.05 -16.84 -15.54
C ILE A 132 5.09 -16.69 -14.03
N GLN A 133 5.43 -15.49 -13.55
CA GLN A 133 5.22 -15.12 -12.16
C GLN A 133 3.87 -14.40 -12.01
N VAL A 134 3.20 -14.64 -10.89
CA VAL A 134 1.95 -13.96 -10.54
C VAL A 134 1.96 -13.61 -9.05
N LYS A 135 1.41 -12.45 -8.72
CA LYS A 135 1.22 -11.98 -7.34
C LYS A 135 -0.21 -11.48 -7.15
N ALA A 136 -0.80 -11.82 -6.02
CA ALA A 136 -2.07 -11.24 -5.57
C ALA A 136 -1.81 -9.89 -4.90
N CYS A 137 -2.63 -8.89 -5.24
CA CYS A 137 -2.48 -7.54 -4.74
C CYS A 137 -3.68 -7.11 -3.88
N PRO A 138 -3.45 -6.25 -2.86
CA PRO A 138 -4.54 -5.60 -2.13
C PRO A 138 -5.47 -4.89 -3.12
N GLY A 139 -6.79 -5.06 -2.97
CA GLY A 139 -7.77 -4.56 -3.95
C GLY A 139 -8.29 -5.60 -4.94
N ASN A 140 -8.11 -6.90 -4.65
CA ASN A 140 -8.67 -8.03 -5.40
C ASN A 140 -8.28 -8.04 -6.89
N TYR A 141 -7.01 -7.80 -7.19
CA TYR A 141 -6.46 -7.95 -8.53
C TYR A 141 -5.13 -8.69 -8.50
N TYR A 142 -4.69 -9.11 -9.68
CA TYR A 142 -3.46 -9.85 -9.88
C TYR A 142 -2.55 -9.09 -10.83
N VAL A 143 -1.25 -9.19 -10.56
CA VAL A 143 -0.20 -8.72 -11.47
C VAL A 143 0.61 -9.91 -11.95
N TYR A 144 0.97 -9.89 -13.22
CA TYR A 144 1.62 -10.97 -13.92
C TYR A 144 2.92 -10.50 -14.54
N GLN A 145 3.98 -11.27 -14.35
CA GLN A 145 5.20 -11.12 -15.13
C GLN A 145 5.11 -12.08 -16.32
N PHE A 146 4.48 -11.61 -17.38
CA PHE A 146 4.33 -12.37 -18.63
C PHE A 146 5.66 -12.55 -19.34
N VAL A 147 5.77 -13.62 -20.12
CA VAL A 147 6.98 -13.97 -20.87
C VAL A 147 6.59 -14.18 -22.32
N GLN A 148 7.47 -13.78 -23.23
CA GLN A 148 7.25 -13.95 -24.66
C GLN A 148 6.94 -15.42 -25.01
N PRO A 149 5.77 -15.73 -25.59
CA PRO A 149 5.44 -17.10 -25.97
C PRO A 149 6.17 -17.52 -27.26
N ASN A 150 6.46 -18.81 -27.35
CA ASN A 150 7.11 -19.41 -28.53
C ASN A 150 6.12 -19.48 -29.71
N GLY A 151 6.20 -18.50 -30.61
CA GLY A 151 5.46 -18.45 -31.88
C GLY A 151 4.32 -17.42 -31.90
N CYS A 152 4.06 -16.83 -33.08
CA CYS A 152 3.06 -15.76 -33.25
C CYS A 152 1.62 -16.27 -33.48
N ASN A 153 1.27 -17.38 -32.85
CA ASN A 153 -0.11 -17.90 -32.84
C ASN A 153 -0.69 -17.92 -31.44
N TYR A 154 0.01 -17.33 -30.46
CA TYR A 154 -0.34 -17.45 -29.05
C TYR A 154 -0.48 -16.10 -28.36
N ALA A 155 -1.51 -15.96 -27.54
CA ALA A 155 -1.72 -14.80 -26.68
C ALA A 155 -2.31 -15.19 -25.31
N TYR A 156 -1.99 -14.39 -24.30
CA TYR A 156 -2.52 -14.46 -22.95
C TYR A 156 -3.98 -14.03 -22.91
N CYS A 157 -4.84 -14.95 -22.49
CA CYS A 157 -6.27 -14.72 -22.35
C CYS A 157 -6.61 -14.01 -21.04
N ALA A 158 -7.72 -13.27 -21.06
CA ALA A 158 -8.40 -12.73 -19.89
C ALA A 158 -9.82 -13.31 -19.80
N ASP A 159 -10.18 -13.88 -18.66
CA ASP A 159 -11.43 -14.63 -18.50
C ASP A 159 -12.60 -13.73 -18.09
N VAL A 160 -13.58 -13.54 -18.98
CA VAL A 160 -14.73 -12.67 -18.71
C VAL A 160 -15.57 -13.12 -17.53
N ASN A 161 -15.54 -14.41 -17.18
CA ASN A 161 -16.25 -14.95 -16.01
C ASN A 161 -15.61 -14.48 -14.69
N THR A 162 -14.45 -13.84 -14.77
CA THR A 162 -13.68 -13.35 -13.61
C THR A 162 -13.64 -11.84 -13.51
N ILE A 163 -14.28 -11.14 -14.45
CA ILE A 163 -14.57 -9.73 -14.28
C ILE A 163 -15.26 -9.62 -12.92
N SER A 164 -14.70 -8.82 -12.02
CA SER A 164 -15.29 -8.60 -10.70
C SER A 164 -16.63 -7.88 -10.85
N THR A 165 -17.66 -8.61 -11.24
CA THR A 165 -19.06 -8.31 -11.00
C THR A 165 -19.41 -8.84 -9.62
N ASN A 166 -20.23 -8.11 -8.86
CA ASN A 166 -20.97 -8.64 -7.71
C ASN A 166 -21.98 -9.75 -8.11
N ILE A 167 -21.65 -10.61 -9.08
CA ILE A 167 -22.51 -11.69 -9.55
C ILE A 167 -21.73 -12.98 -9.42
N SER A 168 -22.02 -13.71 -8.34
CA SER A 168 -21.63 -15.09 -8.14
C SER A 168 -22.19 -15.95 -9.29
N PRO A 169 -21.42 -16.90 -9.86
CA PRO A 169 -21.92 -17.77 -10.91
C PRO A 169 -22.78 -18.87 -10.27
N THR A 170 -24.09 -18.64 -10.17
CA THR A 170 -25.02 -19.74 -9.94
C THR A 170 -25.21 -20.46 -11.28
N SER A 171 -24.60 -21.64 -11.40
CA SER A 171 -24.92 -22.61 -12.45
C SER A 171 -26.42 -22.88 -12.47
N ALA A 172 -27.15 -22.27 -13.40
CA ALA A 172 -28.40 -22.80 -13.94
C ALA A 172 -28.77 -22.08 -15.24
N THR A 173 -28.65 -22.86 -16.32
CA THR A 173 -29.55 -22.90 -17.48
C THR A 173 -29.92 -21.58 -18.15
N VAL A 174 -29.42 -21.45 -19.39
CA VAL A 174 -29.95 -20.56 -20.43
C VAL A 174 -31.48 -20.67 -20.47
N HIS A 175 -32.16 -19.62 -20.02
CA HIS A 175 -33.45 -19.23 -20.57
C HIS A 175 -33.44 -17.72 -20.80
N THR A 176 -33.43 -17.36 -22.08
CA THR A 176 -33.81 -16.06 -22.61
C THR A 176 -35.07 -15.55 -21.93
N SER A 177 -34.98 -14.43 -21.21
CA SER A 177 -36.09 -13.48 -20.94
C SER A 177 -35.53 -12.22 -20.29
N THR A 178 -35.75 -11.08 -20.93
CA THR A 178 -35.56 -9.72 -20.40
C THR A 178 -36.33 -9.54 -19.08
N VAL A 179 -35.63 -9.36 -17.96
CA VAL A 179 -36.24 -8.89 -16.71
C VAL A 179 -35.25 -7.95 -16.00
N SER A 180 -35.72 -6.72 -15.77
CA SER A 180 -35.10 -5.68 -14.95
C SER A 180 -34.56 -6.25 -13.62
N THR A 181 -33.24 -6.38 -13.49
CA THR A 181 -32.58 -6.63 -12.21
C THR A 181 -32.82 -5.44 -11.30
N ASN A 182 -33.51 -5.65 -10.17
CA ASN A 182 -33.69 -4.62 -9.15
C ASN A 182 -32.30 -4.11 -8.70
N PRO A 183 -31.92 -2.85 -8.99
CA PRO A 183 -30.58 -2.32 -8.70
C PRO A 183 -30.25 -2.31 -7.20
N CYS A 184 -31.27 -2.42 -6.34
CA CYS A 184 -31.14 -2.51 -4.89
C CYS A 184 -31.00 -3.95 -4.35
N GLY A 185 -30.98 -4.97 -5.22
CA GLY A 185 -30.83 -6.36 -4.80
C GLY A 185 -29.47 -6.67 -4.15
N ASP A 186 -28.41 -6.00 -4.62
CA ASP A 186 -27.03 -6.25 -4.20
C ASP A 186 -26.46 -5.14 -3.29
N ILE A 187 -27.25 -4.11 -2.97
CA ILE A 187 -26.83 -2.98 -2.14
C ILE A 187 -27.27 -3.20 -0.70
N HIS A 188 -26.31 -3.54 0.17
CA HIS A 188 -26.54 -3.70 1.60
C HIS A 188 -26.59 -2.33 2.31
N CYS A 189 -27.82 -1.84 2.50
CA CYS A 189 -28.13 -0.68 3.35
C CYS A 189 -28.41 -1.12 4.79
N THR A 190 -28.10 -0.26 5.76
CA THR A 190 -28.42 -0.51 7.18
C THR A 190 -29.93 -0.37 7.45
N GLU A 191 -30.38 -0.70 8.66
CA GLU A 191 -31.78 -0.57 9.04
C GLU A 191 -32.31 0.87 8.95
N ASP A 192 -31.43 1.87 9.04
CA ASP A 192 -31.75 3.31 8.94
C ASP A 192 -31.60 3.86 7.52
N GLU A 193 -31.26 3.02 6.55
CA GLU A 193 -31.01 3.40 5.16
C GLU A 193 -31.96 2.69 4.20
N VAL A 194 -32.37 3.39 3.14
CA VAL A 194 -33.18 2.85 2.05
C VAL A 194 -32.40 2.94 0.75
N CYS A 195 -32.36 1.87 -0.02
CA CYS A 195 -31.71 1.93 -1.31
C CYS A 195 -32.53 2.77 -2.30
N GLY A 196 -31.87 3.66 -3.04
CA GLY A 196 -32.47 4.46 -4.08
C GLY A 196 -31.43 5.06 -5.04
N GLU A 197 -31.92 5.86 -6.00
CA GLU A 197 -31.13 6.42 -7.08
C GLU A 197 -30.90 7.92 -6.88
N VAL A 198 -29.65 8.36 -7.04
CA VAL A 198 -29.24 9.77 -7.06
C VAL A 198 -28.31 9.98 -8.26
N TYR A 199 -28.65 10.91 -9.15
CA TYR A 199 -27.88 11.23 -10.36
C TYR A 199 -27.50 10.00 -11.23
N GLY A 200 -28.39 9.00 -11.36
CA GLY A 200 -28.13 7.80 -12.16
C GLY A 200 -27.29 6.73 -11.48
N ILE A 201 -26.92 6.92 -10.21
CA ILE A 201 -26.17 5.96 -9.39
C ILE A 201 -27.09 5.46 -8.27
N TYR A 202 -27.09 4.15 -8.02
CA TYR A 202 -27.84 3.54 -6.92
C TYR A 202 -26.98 3.41 -5.65
N GLY A 203 -27.56 3.69 -4.50
CA GLY A 203 -26.89 3.65 -3.21
C GLY A 203 -27.86 3.79 -2.04
N CYS A 204 -27.32 3.99 -0.84
CA CYS A 204 -28.10 4.03 0.40
C CYS A 204 -28.45 5.46 0.78
N LEU A 205 -29.74 5.78 0.83
CA LEU A 205 -30.34 7.05 1.25
C LEU A 205 -30.77 6.97 2.71
N CYS A 206 -30.85 8.10 3.42
CA CYS A 206 -31.25 8.09 4.81
C CYS A 206 -32.79 7.99 4.94
N LYS A 207 -33.32 7.10 5.79
CA LYS A 207 -34.78 6.94 5.96
C LYS A 207 -35.46 8.11 6.66
N SER A 208 -34.76 8.82 7.53
CA SER A 208 -35.36 9.81 8.43
C SER A 208 -34.46 11.03 8.59
N HIS A 209 -34.46 11.91 7.60
CA HIS A 209 -34.03 13.29 7.81
C HIS A 209 -35.14 14.25 7.36
N HIS A 210 -35.81 14.84 8.36
CA HIS A 210 -36.43 16.14 8.20
C HIS A 210 -35.37 17.18 8.58
N GLN A 211 -35.11 18.14 7.69
CA GLN A 211 -34.20 19.29 7.84
C GLN A 211 -32.74 19.08 7.41
N PRO A 212 -32.04 20.16 6.98
CA PRO A 212 -31.06 20.09 5.90
C PRO A 212 -29.80 19.29 6.26
N ILE A 213 -29.22 18.67 5.23
CA ILE A 213 -27.98 17.90 5.29
C ILE A 213 -26.91 18.73 6.02
N PRO A 214 -26.34 18.25 7.14
CA PRO A 214 -25.27 18.97 7.82
C PRO A 214 -24.04 19.12 6.91
N GLU A 215 -23.43 20.31 6.86
CA GLU A 215 -22.21 20.57 6.06
C GLU A 215 -21.05 19.62 6.41
N SER A 216 -21.07 19.01 7.59
CA SER A 216 -20.06 18.07 8.07
C SER A 216 -20.39 16.59 7.82
N PHE A 217 -21.53 16.26 7.21
CA PHE A 217 -21.95 14.87 6.90
C PHE A 217 -21.91 13.90 8.12
N GLY A 218 -22.12 14.43 9.33
CA GLY A 218 -22.04 13.64 10.56
C GLY A 218 -20.61 13.21 10.93
N LEU A 219 -19.60 14.00 10.54
CA LEU A 219 -18.20 13.71 10.81
C LEU A 219 -17.91 13.54 12.31
N VAL A 220 -17.28 12.43 12.64
CA VAL A 220 -16.67 12.14 13.94
C VAL A 220 -15.20 11.79 13.73
N ALA A 221 -14.31 12.50 14.41
CA ALA A 221 -12.88 12.21 14.37
C ALA A 221 -12.36 11.90 15.78
N THR A 222 -11.72 10.75 15.93
CA THR A 222 -11.13 10.27 17.18
C THR A 222 -9.66 10.03 16.94
N CYS A 223 -8.79 10.76 17.65
CA CYS A 223 -7.35 10.58 17.50
C CYS A 223 -6.69 10.29 18.84
N HIS A 224 -5.78 9.32 18.81
CA HIS A 224 -5.07 8.85 19.98
C HIS A 224 -3.60 8.64 19.63
N ASN A 225 -2.71 9.27 20.39
CA ASN A 225 -1.25 9.25 20.20
C ASN A 225 -0.81 9.69 18.79
N SER A 226 -0.64 8.70 17.91
CA SER A 226 -0.14 8.82 16.53
C SER A 226 -1.13 8.29 15.48
N SER A 227 -2.31 7.84 15.89
CA SER A 227 -3.34 7.30 15.00
C SER A 227 -4.61 8.13 15.08
N CYS A 228 -5.26 8.32 13.94
CA CYS A 228 -6.58 8.92 13.90
C CYS A 228 -7.57 8.10 13.06
N TRP A 229 -8.77 7.98 13.59
CA TRP A 229 -9.93 7.38 12.94
C TRP A 229 -10.95 8.46 12.67
N ILE A 230 -11.43 8.50 11.44
CA ILE A 230 -12.47 9.44 11.01
C ILE A 230 -13.65 8.63 10.52
N SER A 231 -14.86 9.02 10.87
CA SER A 231 -16.08 8.43 10.34
C SER A 231 -17.07 9.50 9.87
N LEU A 232 -17.76 9.21 8.76
CA LEU A 232 -18.81 10.05 8.18
C LEU A 232 -20.03 9.19 7.87
N SER A 233 -21.21 9.80 7.80
CA SER A 233 -22.42 9.08 7.41
C SER A 233 -22.41 8.75 5.92
N ARG A 234 -22.56 7.47 5.57
CA ARG A 234 -22.61 7.01 4.17
C ARG A 234 -23.80 7.61 3.43
N CYS A 235 -24.97 7.65 4.05
CA CYS A 235 -26.19 8.10 3.38
C CYS A 235 -26.21 9.62 3.14
N LEU A 236 -25.70 10.42 4.10
CA LEU A 236 -25.57 11.88 3.91
C LEU A 236 -24.58 12.23 2.79
N LEU A 237 -23.48 11.48 2.69
CA LEU A 237 -22.51 11.63 1.61
C LEU A 237 -23.12 11.28 0.25
N PHE A 238 -23.90 10.20 0.19
CA PHE A 238 -24.55 9.75 -1.03
C PHE A 238 -25.64 10.72 -1.52
N GLU A 239 -26.47 11.26 -0.62
CA GLU A 239 -27.47 12.30 -0.94
C GLU A 239 -26.83 13.58 -1.48
N ALA A 240 -25.60 13.90 -1.03
CA ALA A 240 -24.83 15.03 -1.55
C ALA A 240 -24.07 14.73 -2.85
N GLY A 241 -24.22 13.52 -3.42
CA GLY A 241 -23.60 13.11 -4.67
C GLY A 241 -22.17 12.58 -4.53
N PHE A 242 -21.71 12.27 -3.33
CA PHE A 242 -20.37 11.76 -3.05
C PHE A 242 -20.41 10.30 -2.60
N PRO A 243 -20.42 9.32 -3.54
CA PRO A 243 -20.41 7.91 -3.17
C PRO A 243 -19.08 7.53 -2.47
N ALA A 244 -19.13 6.59 -1.53
CA ALA A 244 -17.98 6.27 -0.69
C ALA A 244 -16.71 5.85 -1.49
N GLN A 245 -16.89 5.30 -2.68
CA GLN A 245 -15.83 4.80 -3.56
C GLN A 245 -14.95 5.91 -4.15
N VAL A 246 -15.46 7.14 -4.27
CA VAL A 246 -14.68 8.27 -4.80
C VAL A 246 -13.95 9.04 -3.71
N LEU A 247 -14.14 8.66 -2.43
CA LEU A 247 -13.59 9.38 -1.29
C LEU A 247 -12.23 8.83 -0.85
N HIS A 248 -11.28 9.73 -0.71
CA HIS A 248 -9.92 9.43 -0.25
C HIS A 248 -9.37 10.55 0.64
N LEU A 249 -8.30 10.27 1.38
CA LEU A 249 -7.53 11.29 2.10
C LEU A 249 -6.60 12.06 1.14
N ASN A 250 -5.70 12.92 1.65
CA ASN A 250 -4.71 13.61 0.82
C ASN A 250 -3.88 12.66 -0.07
N ASP A 251 -3.67 11.42 0.38
CA ASP A 251 -3.17 10.34 -0.45
C ASP A 251 -4.34 9.56 -1.08
N PRO A 252 -4.46 9.54 -2.43
CA PRO A 252 -5.49 8.78 -3.13
C PRO A 252 -5.49 7.28 -2.86
N GLY A 253 -4.35 6.71 -2.44
CA GLY A 253 -4.25 5.31 -2.01
C GLY A 253 -4.95 5.02 -0.69
N CYS A 254 -5.32 6.05 0.08
CA CYS A 254 -6.03 5.91 1.35
C CYS A 254 -7.53 6.19 1.18
N THR A 255 -8.24 5.19 0.68
CA THR A 255 -9.68 5.21 0.46
C THR A 255 -10.48 4.89 1.71
N GLY A 256 -11.72 5.37 1.78
CA GLY A 256 -12.63 5.08 2.87
C GLY A 256 -13.20 3.66 2.80
N THR A 257 -13.40 3.03 3.96
CA THR A 257 -14.10 1.74 4.07
C THR A 257 -15.50 1.94 4.62
N VAL A 258 -16.49 1.29 4.01
CA VAL A 258 -17.87 1.32 4.53
C VAL A 258 -18.03 0.28 5.62
N LEU A 259 -18.38 0.71 6.84
CA LEU A 259 -18.68 -0.16 7.95
C LEU A 259 -19.90 0.39 8.71
N GLU A 260 -20.95 -0.43 8.87
CA GLU A 260 -22.16 -0.08 9.66
C GLU A 260 -22.82 1.24 9.23
N GLY A 261 -22.93 1.51 7.93
CA GLY A 261 -23.54 2.76 7.42
C GLY A 261 -22.65 4.00 7.56
N GLN A 262 -21.40 3.84 7.99
CA GLN A 262 -20.40 4.92 8.05
C GLN A 262 -19.25 4.66 7.07
N VAL A 263 -18.70 5.73 6.50
CA VAL A 263 -17.44 5.71 5.76
C VAL A 263 -16.31 6.03 6.73
N LYS A 264 -15.46 5.04 7.01
CA LYS A 264 -14.36 5.13 7.98
C LYS A 264 -13.02 5.27 7.28
N PHE A 265 -12.20 6.19 7.76
CA PHE A 265 -10.80 6.38 7.35
C PHE A 265 -9.90 6.18 8.56
N HIS A 266 -8.68 5.70 8.29
CA HIS A 266 -7.65 5.56 9.30
C HIS A 266 -6.30 6.01 8.72
N PHE A 267 -5.56 6.78 9.51
CA PHE A 267 -4.16 7.09 9.21
C PHE A 267 -3.35 7.09 10.50
N ASN A 268 -2.06 6.78 10.38
CA ASN A 268 -1.09 6.87 11.47
C ASN A 268 0.18 7.60 11.02
N ASN A 269 1.07 7.96 11.95
CA ASN A 269 2.30 8.69 11.62
C ASN A 269 3.51 7.81 11.33
N ASP A 270 3.40 6.50 11.52
CA ASP A 270 4.54 5.57 11.44
C ASP A 270 4.59 4.94 10.04
N ASP A 271 3.54 4.20 9.67
CA ASP A 271 3.55 3.31 8.49
C ASP A 271 2.49 3.67 7.43
N GLN A 272 1.45 4.44 7.81
CA GLN A 272 0.26 4.71 7.00
C GLN A 272 -0.12 6.20 7.07
N LYS A 273 0.79 7.04 6.57
CA LYS A 273 0.69 8.51 6.67
C LYS A 273 -0.47 9.12 5.88
N CYS A 274 -0.92 8.49 4.79
CA CYS A 274 -2.06 8.94 3.99
C CYS A 274 -2.04 10.43 3.59
N GLY A 275 -0.85 10.98 3.29
CA GLY A 275 -0.68 12.39 2.96
C GLY A 275 -0.94 13.36 4.13
N THR A 276 -0.90 12.88 5.38
CA THR A 276 -1.07 13.70 6.58
C THR A 276 0.10 14.67 6.75
N VAL A 277 -0.22 15.92 7.04
CA VAL A 277 0.77 16.97 7.34
C VAL A 277 0.87 17.14 8.85
N LEU A 278 2.03 16.83 9.42
CA LEU A 278 2.32 17.09 10.83
C LEU A 278 2.87 18.50 11.00
N ARG A 279 2.21 19.30 11.86
CA ARG A 279 2.68 20.61 12.31
C ARG A 279 2.95 20.56 13.80
N VAL A 280 4.05 21.17 14.22
CA VAL A 280 4.42 21.26 15.64
C VAL A 280 4.24 22.70 16.08
N ASN A 281 3.39 22.89 17.08
CA ASN A 281 3.34 24.12 17.87
C ASN A 281 4.08 23.87 19.20
N LYS A 282 4.49 24.93 19.90
CA LYS A 282 5.30 24.89 21.13
C LYS A 282 4.87 23.82 22.14
N THR A 283 3.58 23.50 22.21
CA THR A 283 2.99 22.54 23.17
C THR A 283 2.17 21.41 22.54
N HIS A 284 1.99 21.40 21.21
CA HIS A 284 1.05 20.48 20.55
C HIS A 284 1.60 19.93 19.23
N PHE A 285 1.30 18.66 18.98
CA PHE A 285 1.37 18.05 17.66
C PHE A 285 0.00 18.21 16.98
N ILE A 286 -0.01 18.78 15.77
CA ILE A 286 -1.20 19.05 14.98
C ILE A 286 -1.11 18.21 13.71
N TYR A 287 -2.04 17.28 13.55
CA TYR A 287 -2.17 16.45 12.36
C TYR A 287 -3.25 17.05 11.47
N GLU A 288 -2.88 17.37 10.23
CA GLU A 288 -3.80 17.90 9.23
C GLU A 288 -3.96 16.90 8.09
N ASN A 289 -5.21 16.62 7.74
CA ASN A 289 -5.55 15.85 6.54
C ASN A 289 -6.81 16.46 5.90
N SER A 290 -7.22 15.98 4.74
CA SER A 290 -8.50 16.37 4.13
C SER A 290 -9.11 15.19 3.41
N ILE A 291 -10.43 15.02 3.57
CA ILE A 291 -11.20 14.07 2.76
C ILE A 291 -11.56 14.76 1.47
N GLN A 292 -11.16 14.15 0.36
CA GLN A 292 -11.36 14.64 -0.99
C GLN A 292 -12.26 13.68 -1.75
N GLY A 293 -13.07 14.24 -2.65
CA GLY A 293 -13.89 13.47 -3.57
C GLY A 293 -14.32 14.32 -4.74
N THR A 294 -14.19 13.79 -5.95
CA THR A 294 -14.70 14.41 -7.17
C THR A 294 -15.85 13.56 -7.68
N ALA A 295 -17.03 14.15 -7.80
CA ALA A 295 -18.17 13.50 -8.44
C ALA A 295 -18.17 13.83 -9.93
N ASP A 296 -18.27 12.80 -10.77
CA ASP A 296 -18.37 12.98 -12.22
C ASP A 296 -19.73 13.63 -12.54
N SER A 297 -19.69 14.83 -13.12
CA SER A 297 -20.88 15.51 -13.63
C SER A 297 -20.89 15.47 -15.15
N ALA A 298 -22.05 15.16 -15.73
CA ALA A 298 -22.27 15.22 -17.17
C ALA A 298 -22.33 16.67 -17.73
N GLU A 299 -22.33 17.68 -16.86
CA GLU A 299 -22.37 19.10 -17.20
C GLU A 299 -21.19 19.86 -16.58
N GLY A 300 -20.02 19.80 -17.23
CA GLY A 300 -18.98 20.85 -17.25
C GLY A 300 -18.30 21.31 -15.94
N SER A 301 -18.80 20.97 -14.76
CA SER A 301 -18.24 21.31 -13.46
C SER A 301 -18.50 20.18 -12.47
N SER A 302 -17.56 19.23 -12.41
CA SER A 302 -17.57 18.14 -11.44
C SER A 302 -17.55 18.70 -10.02
N PRO A 303 -18.60 18.50 -9.20
CA PRO A 303 -18.59 18.98 -7.82
C PRO A 303 -17.45 18.28 -7.07
N SER A 304 -16.59 19.08 -6.44
CA SER A 304 -15.48 18.61 -5.63
C SER A 304 -15.78 18.84 -4.15
N MET A 305 -15.68 17.80 -3.35
CA MET A 305 -15.73 17.88 -1.89
C MET A 305 -14.31 17.92 -1.33
N GLY A 306 -14.08 18.84 -0.40
CA GLY A 306 -12.85 18.93 0.37
C GLY A 306 -13.18 19.24 1.82
N LEU A 307 -13.19 18.23 2.69
CA LEU A 307 -13.47 18.39 4.10
C LEU A 307 -12.14 18.41 4.89
N PRO A 308 -11.70 19.55 5.42
CA PRO A 308 -10.44 19.65 6.14
C PRO A 308 -10.56 19.03 7.54
N LEU A 309 -9.53 18.29 7.95
CA LEU A 309 -9.45 17.59 9.22
C LEU A 309 -8.25 18.09 10.01
N ARG A 310 -8.48 18.39 11.30
CA ARG A 310 -7.44 18.87 12.21
C ARG A 310 -7.53 18.17 13.56
N CYS A 311 -6.42 17.58 13.96
CA CYS A 311 -6.35 16.74 15.15
C CYS A 311 -5.17 17.18 16.01
N THR A 312 -5.43 17.60 17.24
CA THR A 312 -4.41 18.15 18.14
C THR A 312 -4.12 17.21 19.30
N SER A 313 -2.85 16.82 19.46
CA SER A 313 -2.36 16.03 20.58
C SER A 313 -1.41 16.88 21.44
N THR A 314 -1.58 16.82 22.76
CA THR A 314 -0.71 17.52 23.72
C THR A 314 0.63 16.81 23.81
N ALA A 315 1.74 17.54 23.59
CA ALA A 315 3.07 16.99 23.73
C ALA A 315 3.41 16.85 25.23
N ALA A 316 3.27 15.65 25.79
CA ALA A 316 3.81 15.37 27.11
C ALA A 316 5.35 15.28 27.00
N PHE A 317 6.05 16.38 27.31
CA PHE A 317 7.52 16.48 27.33
C PHE A 317 8.22 15.50 28.31
N THR A 318 7.47 14.64 29.00
CA THR A 318 7.97 13.68 29.99
C THR A 318 8.72 12.49 29.37
N PHE A 319 8.50 12.15 28.10
CA PHE A 319 9.15 11.00 27.45
C PHE A 319 10.55 11.28 26.88
N ALA A 320 10.88 12.54 26.56
CA ALA A 320 12.22 12.90 26.08
C ALA A 320 13.30 12.65 27.15
N LEU A 321 12.95 12.78 28.43
CA LEU A 321 13.85 12.49 29.54
C LEU A 321 14.11 10.98 29.73
N TRP A 322 13.13 10.13 29.44
CA TRP A 322 13.22 8.68 29.66
C TRP A 322 14.09 7.98 28.61
N TRP A 323 14.07 8.46 27.36
CA TRP A 323 14.97 7.96 26.31
C TRP A 323 16.41 8.44 26.53
N ALA A 324 16.59 9.64 27.11
CA ALA A 324 17.90 10.12 27.54
C ALA A 324 18.47 9.30 28.73
N THR A 325 17.63 8.71 29.59
CA THR A 325 18.07 7.92 30.76
C THR A 325 18.18 6.41 30.50
N ALA A 326 17.40 5.84 29.57
CA ALA A 326 17.42 4.41 29.26
C ALA A 326 18.75 3.92 28.62
N ALA A 327 19.56 4.83 28.07
CA ALA A 327 20.89 4.53 27.55
C ALA A 327 21.98 4.38 28.63
N SER A 328 21.67 4.66 29.91
CA SER A 328 22.63 4.58 31.01
C SER A 328 22.39 3.32 31.85
N ARG A 329 22.97 2.18 31.43
CA ARG A 329 23.23 1.04 32.33
C ARG A 329 24.68 1.11 32.80
N THR A 330 24.91 1.69 33.97
CA THR A 330 26.20 1.67 34.66
C THR A 330 26.45 0.30 35.31
N VAL A 331 27.56 -0.36 34.97
CA VAL A 331 28.09 -1.52 35.71
C VAL A 331 29.24 -1.04 36.58
N THR A 332 29.12 -1.17 37.90
CA THR A 332 30.15 -0.82 38.88
C THR A 332 31.03 -2.04 39.16
N VAL A 333 32.34 -1.92 38.91
CA VAL A 333 33.35 -2.90 39.34
C VAL A 333 34.12 -2.31 40.52
N SER A 334 34.10 -2.98 41.66
CA SER A 334 34.85 -2.62 42.86
C SER A 334 36.14 -3.44 42.96
N ILE A 335 37.29 -2.77 42.95
CA ILE A 335 38.60 -3.40 43.17
C ILE A 335 39.12 -2.97 44.54
N SER A 336 39.47 -3.93 45.39
CA SER A 336 40.00 -3.72 46.73
C SER A 336 41.53 -3.87 46.73
N THR A 337 42.25 -2.82 47.14
CA THR A 337 43.70 -2.89 47.39
C THR A 337 44.00 -2.28 48.77
N LYS A 338 44.72 -3.03 49.62
CA LYS A 338 45.21 -2.61 50.95
C LYS A 338 46.74 -2.37 50.89
N PRO A 339 47.34 -1.62 51.84
CA PRO A 339 47.74 -0.24 51.60
C PRO A 339 49.26 -0.07 51.54
N ALA A 340 49.72 0.80 50.64
CA ALA A 340 50.98 1.51 50.79
C ALA A 340 50.77 2.93 50.27
N ASP A 341 50.70 3.83 51.24
CA ASP A 341 50.72 5.29 51.23
C ASP A 341 50.10 6.12 50.09
N LEU A 342 49.21 7.00 50.57
CA LEU A 342 48.78 8.29 50.04
C LEU A 342 47.97 8.38 48.73
N GLN A 343 46.65 8.31 48.95
CA GLN A 343 45.58 9.13 48.37
C GLN A 343 45.56 9.37 46.85
N THR A 344 44.78 8.54 46.15
CA THR A 344 43.69 9.02 45.28
C THR A 344 42.80 7.85 44.86
N THR A 345 41.61 7.76 45.42
CA THR A 345 40.58 6.82 44.95
C THR A 345 40.02 7.35 43.63
N LYS A 346 40.45 6.78 42.49
CA LYS A 346 39.83 7.06 41.19
C LYS A 346 38.68 6.08 40.95
N ILE A 347 37.47 6.60 40.84
CA ILE A 347 36.31 5.83 40.36
C ILE A 347 36.44 5.77 38.83
N ILE A 348 36.70 4.59 38.28
CA ILE A 348 36.70 4.34 36.84
C ILE A 348 35.32 3.78 36.48
N SER A 349 34.48 4.62 35.86
CA SER A 349 33.21 4.17 35.30
C SER A 349 33.44 3.73 33.85
N LEU A 350 33.24 2.44 33.57
CA LEU A 350 33.35 1.87 32.24
C LEU A 350 31.95 1.90 31.59
N PHE A 351 31.83 2.59 30.45
CA PHE A 351 30.63 2.51 29.61
C PHE A 351 30.87 1.46 28.52
N VAL A 352 30.04 0.42 28.49
CA VAL A 352 30.04 -0.57 27.40
C VAL A 352 28.78 -0.35 26.58
N VAL A 353 28.96 0.21 25.38
CA VAL A 353 27.95 0.20 24.34
C VAL A 353 28.45 -0.79 23.29
N GLY A 354 27.78 -1.95 23.16
CA GLY A 354 28.00 -3.01 22.16
C GLY A 354 29.40 -3.16 21.51
N HIS A 355 30.06 -4.30 21.73
CA HIS A 355 31.27 -4.85 21.06
C HIS A 355 32.49 -3.97 20.72
N TYR A 356 32.52 -2.68 21.07
CA TYR A 356 33.72 -1.84 21.01
C TYR A 356 33.87 -1.03 22.30
N SER A 357 35.06 -1.11 22.92
CA SER A 357 35.41 -0.35 24.13
C SER A 357 36.07 0.97 23.73
N LEU A 358 35.48 2.11 24.09
CA LEU A 358 36.11 3.43 23.95
C LEU A 358 36.55 3.93 25.34
N LEU A 359 37.86 4.08 25.54
CA LEU A 359 38.44 4.74 26.70
C LEU A 359 38.40 6.26 26.48
N GLY A 360 37.52 6.96 27.18
CA GLY A 360 37.49 8.43 27.24
C GLY A 360 37.86 8.90 28.64
N ILE A 361 39.00 9.58 28.78
CA ILE A 361 39.40 10.25 30.02
C ILE A 361 38.82 11.67 29.96
N GLN A 362 37.83 11.98 30.80
CA GLN A 362 37.42 13.36 31.03
C GLN A 362 38.14 13.87 32.29
N MET A 363 39.06 14.81 32.12
CA MET A 363 39.61 15.59 33.23
C MET A 363 38.60 16.67 33.60
N CYS A 364 38.15 16.69 34.86
CA CYS A 364 37.81 17.92 35.56
C CYS A 364 38.95 18.23 36.52
#